data_AF-A0AA36GRI8-F1
#
_entry.id   AF-A0AA36GRI8-F1
#
_cell.length_a   1.000
_cell.length_b   1.000
_cell.length_c   1.000
_cell.angle_alpha   90.00
_cell.angle_beta   90.00
_cell.angle_gamma   90.00
#
_symmetry.space_group_name_H-M   'P 1'
#
loop_
_entity.id
_entity.type
_entity.pdbx_description
1 polymer ?
#
loop_
_entity_poly.entity_id
_entity_poly.type
_entity_poly.pdbx_seq_one_letter_code
_entity_poly.pdbx_strand_id
1 'polypeptide(L)'
;MTDEEILGALTCKGTDYIRVFDKKTLPVRFHFSESKRIGDFVILAHEASRTYIHRTDVKSKDVGSHGFDFIDPDMHTIMFARGPSFKQGTVLPSFMNVEYMNLWT
;
A
#
# COMPACT_ATOMS: atom_id res chain seq x y z
N MET A 1 -16.74 -17.64 13.18
CA MET A 1 -15.31 -17.93 13.01
C MET A 1 -14.55 -16.96 13.88
N THR A 2 -13.49 -17.42 14.55
CA THR A 2 -12.59 -16.54 15.30
C THR A 2 -11.65 -15.80 14.34
N ASP A 3 -11.02 -14.71 14.80
CA ASP A 3 -10.04 -13.98 13.99
C ASP A 3 -8.88 -14.89 13.56
N GLU A 4 -8.46 -15.80 14.44
CA GLU A 4 -7.42 -16.80 14.17
C GLU A 4 -7.84 -17.81 13.09
N GLU A 5 -9.09 -18.25 13.09
CA GLU A 5 -9.63 -19.12 12.03
C GLU A 5 -9.66 -18.40 10.68
N ILE A 6 -10.01 -17.11 10.64
CA ILE A 6 -10.03 -16.31 9.41
C ILE A 6 -8.60 -16.07 8.90
N LEU A 7 -7.68 -15.62 9.77
CA LEU A 7 -6.28 -15.45 9.43
C LEU A 7 -5.66 -16.75 8.94
N GLY A 8 -5.92 -17.87 9.62
CA GLY A 8 -5.44 -19.19 9.22
C GLY A 8 -6.00 -19.68 7.88
N ALA A 9 -7.25 -19.31 7.55
CA ALA A 9 -7.87 -19.65 6.27
C ALA A 9 -7.35 -18.80 5.11
N LEU A 10 -7.07 -17.51 5.34
CA LEU A 10 -6.62 -16.57 4.31
C LEU A 10 -5.09 -16.54 4.14
N THR A 11 -4.33 -16.96 5.15
CA THR A 11 -2.86 -17.03 5.06
C THR A 11 -2.45 -18.11 4.05
N CYS A 12 -1.70 -17.72 3.02
CA CYS A 12 -1.21 -18.64 2.02
C CYS A 12 -0.27 -19.69 2.63
N LYS A 13 -0.44 -20.96 2.21
CA LYS A 13 0.32 -22.11 2.72
C LYS A 13 1.51 -22.54 1.85
N GLY A 14 1.90 -21.74 0.85
CA GLY A 14 2.95 -22.18 -0.08
C GLY A 14 3.46 -21.19 -1.14
N THR A 15 2.95 -19.95 -1.21
CA THR A 15 3.43 -18.91 -2.14
C THR A 15 3.15 -17.50 -1.59
N ASP A 16 4.07 -16.56 -1.79
CA ASP A 16 4.02 -15.18 -1.24
C ASP A 16 3.18 -14.18 -2.05
N TYR A 17 2.05 -14.60 -2.63
CA TYR A 17 1.22 -13.70 -3.44
C TYR A 17 0.36 -12.73 -2.61
N ILE A 18 0.02 -13.11 -1.37
CA ILE A 18 -0.70 -12.24 -0.45
C ILE A 18 -0.15 -12.42 0.97
N ARG A 19 -0.17 -11.34 1.74
CA ARG A 19 0.03 -11.33 3.19
C ARG A 19 -1.22 -10.78 3.85
N VAL A 20 -1.65 -11.40 4.93
CA VAL A 20 -2.87 -11.03 5.64
C VAL A 20 -2.50 -10.58 7.05
N PHE A 21 -2.99 -9.42 7.44
CA PHE A 21 -2.75 -8.83 8.74
C PHE A 21 -4.07 -8.52 9.41
N ASP A 22 -4.12 -8.64 10.73
CA ASP A 22 -5.10 -7.89 11.52
C ASP A 22 -4.54 -6.49 11.85
N LYS A 23 -5.35 -5.64 12.47
CA LYS A 23 -4.91 -4.28 12.87
C LYS A 23 -3.75 -4.26 13.87
N LYS A 24 -3.51 -5.34 14.61
CA LYS A 24 -2.47 -5.44 15.65
C LYS A 24 -1.13 -5.89 15.07
N THR A 25 -1.17 -6.67 14.00
CA THR A 25 -0.01 -7.30 13.35
C THR A 25 0.44 -6.55 12.11
N LEU A 26 -0.39 -5.65 11.56
CA LEU A 26 -0.02 -4.81 10.43
C LEU A 26 1.25 -3.99 10.77
N PRO A 27 2.28 -3.98 9.89
CA PRO A 27 3.50 -3.23 10.15
C PRO A 27 3.21 -1.75 10.40
N VAL A 28 3.70 -1.22 11.52
CA VAL A 28 3.45 0.17 11.97
C VAL A 28 3.80 1.21 10.90
N ARG A 29 4.79 0.93 10.04
CA ARG A 29 5.19 1.81 8.93
C ARG A 29 4.07 2.15 7.95
N PHE A 30 3.01 1.35 7.87
CA PHE A 30 1.85 1.66 7.03
C PHE A 30 0.96 2.76 7.62
N HIS A 31 1.02 3.00 8.93
CA HIS A 31 0.13 3.92 9.63
C HIS A 31 -1.37 3.71 9.28
N PHE A 32 -1.76 2.45 9.08
CA PHE A 32 -3.06 2.06 8.51
C PHE A 32 -3.85 1.10 9.42
N SER A 33 -3.94 1.41 10.71
CA SER A 33 -4.64 0.60 11.72
C SER A 33 -5.73 1.37 12.49
N GLU A 34 -5.54 2.65 12.74
CA GLU A 34 -6.28 3.39 13.77
C GLU A 34 -7.71 3.79 13.39
N SER A 35 -8.01 3.89 12.09
CA SER A 35 -9.33 4.36 11.65
C SER A 35 -10.37 3.25 11.72
N LYS A 36 -11.56 3.56 12.26
CA LYS A 36 -12.73 2.66 12.24
C LYS A 36 -13.23 2.33 10.82
N ARG A 37 -12.77 3.07 9.81
CA ARG A 37 -13.11 2.82 8.39
C ARG A 37 -12.23 1.75 7.74
N ILE A 38 -11.13 1.38 8.39
CA ILE A 38 -10.25 0.30 7.94
C ILE A 38 -10.87 -1.02 8.37
N GLY A 39 -10.94 -1.98 7.46
CA GLY A 39 -11.46 -3.32 7.73
C GLY A 39 -10.65 -4.05 8.81
N ASP A 40 -11.24 -5.08 9.40
CA ASP A 40 -10.60 -5.82 10.51
C ASP A 40 -9.37 -6.60 10.06
N PHE A 41 -9.34 -7.00 8.78
CA PHE A 41 -8.22 -7.62 8.11
C PHE A 41 -7.75 -6.79 6.91
N VAL A 42 -6.43 -6.70 6.75
CA VAL A 42 -5.77 -6.03 5.64
C VAL A 42 -5.03 -7.08 4.82
N ILE A 43 -5.33 -7.13 3.52
CA ILE A 43 -4.66 -8.03 2.57
C ILE A 43 -3.68 -7.20 1.75
N LEU A 44 -2.40 -7.48 1.90
CA LEU A 44 -1.33 -6.91 1.10
C LEU A 44 -0.97 -7.90 0.01
N ALA A 45 -1.38 -7.60 -1.22
CA ALA A 45 -1.05 -8.39 -2.40
C ALA A 45 0.38 -8.09 -2.87
N HIS A 46 1.05 -9.08 -3.45
CA HIS A 46 2.31 -8.88 -4.15
C HIS A 46 2.09 -7.99 -5.38
N GLU A 47 3.12 -7.27 -5.78
CA GLU A 47 3.09 -6.46 -7.00
C GLU A 47 2.58 -7.26 -8.21
N ALA A 48 1.82 -6.57 -9.07
CA ALA A 48 1.18 -7.10 -10.28
C ALA A 48 0.14 -8.21 -10.03
N SER A 49 -0.25 -8.45 -8.78
CA SER A 49 -1.35 -9.36 -8.42
C SER A 49 -2.61 -8.59 -8.03
N ARG A 50 -3.75 -9.28 -8.04
CA ARG A 50 -5.06 -8.73 -7.68
C ARG A 50 -5.88 -9.76 -6.94
N THR A 51 -6.60 -9.31 -5.92
CA THR A 51 -7.46 -10.15 -5.10
C THR A 51 -8.92 -9.83 -5.36
N TYR A 52 -9.71 -10.88 -5.62
CA TYR A 52 -11.14 -10.79 -5.87
C TYR A 52 -11.88 -11.77 -4.95
N ILE A 53 -13.11 -11.44 -4.55
CA ILE A 53 -13.93 -12.33 -3.72
C ILE A 53 -14.45 -13.50 -4.56
N HIS A 54 -14.94 -13.22 -5.77
CA HIS A 54 -15.45 -14.24 -6.69
C HIS A 54 -14.68 -14.26 -8.01
N ARG A 55 -14.57 -15.46 -8.59
CA ARG A 55 -13.93 -15.65 -9.89
C ARG A 55 -14.62 -14.88 -11.02
N THR A 56 -15.93 -14.66 -10.89
CA THR A 56 -16.74 -13.87 -11.83
C THR A 56 -16.36 -12.39 -11.86
N ASP A 57 -15.70 -11.89 -10.82
CA ASP A 57 -15.28 -10.49 -10.70
C ASP A 57 -13.94 -10.22 -11.41
N VAL A 58 -13.24 -11.29 -11.81
CA VAL A 58 -11.94 -11.20 -12.49
C VAL A 58 -12.15 -10.60 -13.88
N LYS A 59 -11.65 -9.39 -14.08
CA LYS A 59 -11.69 -8.68 -15.36
C LYS A 59 -10.39 -8.92 -16.13
N SER A 60 -10.49 -9.66 -17.23
CA SER A 60 -9.33 -10.07 -18.06
C SER A 60 -8.68 -8.94 -18.87
N LYS A 61 -9.28 -7.74 -18.90
CA LYS A 61 -8.81 -6.59 -19.70
C LYS A 61 -8.10 -5.52 -18.89
N ASP A 62 -7.89 -5.74 -17.60
CA ASP A 62 -7.32 -4.70 -16.75
C ASP A 62 -5.79 -4.67 -16.91
N VAL A 63 -5.27 -3.56 -17.44
CA VAL A 63 -3.84 -3.33 -17.66
C VAL A 63 -3.29 -2.40 -16.57
N GLY A 64 -2.34 -2.90 -15.77
CA GLY A 64 -1.72 -2.16 -14.66
C GLY A 64 -2.54 -2.15 -13.36
N SER A 65 -1.88 -2.01 -12.22
CA SER A 65 -2.53 -1.92 -10.90
C SER A 65 -1.65 -1.09 -9.94
N HIS A 66 -2.22 -0.63 -8.84
CA HIS A 66 -1.53 0.15 -7.82
C HIS A 66 -2.19 -0.09 -6.45
N GLY A 67 -1.60 0.47 -5.39
CA GLY A 67 -2.06 0.28 -4.01
C GLY A 67 -1.35 -0.86 -3.28
N PHE A 68 -0.20 -1.30 -3.81
CA PHE A 68 0.70 -2.24 -3.17
C PHE A 68 1.51 -1.54 -2.06
N ASP A 69 2.61 -2.17 -1.66
CA ASP A 69 3.48 -1.64 -0.63
C ASP A 69 4.12 -0.32 -1.09
N PHE A 70 3.98 0.74 -0.29
CA PHE A 70 4.46 2.07 -0.70
C PHE A 70 6.00 2.17 -0.80
N ILE A 71 6.71 1.18 -0.24
CA ILE A 71 8.18 1.11 -0.36
C ILE A 71 8.62 0.60 -1.73
N ASP A 72 7.75 -0.10 -2.46
CA ASP A 72 8.08 -0.67 -3.76
C ASP A 72 8.30 0.47 -4.77
N PRO A 73 9.42 0.48 -5.53
CA PRO A 73 9.76 1.58 -6.42
C PRO A 73 8.67 1.93 -7.45
N ASP A 74 7.92 0.93 -7.93
CA ASP A 74 6.83 1.13 -8.90
C ASP A 74 5.60 1.84 -8.29
N MET A 75 5.50 1.91 -6.95
CA MET A 75 4.48 2.69 -6.23
C MET A 75 4.93 4.11 -5.90
N HIS A 76 6.19 4.47 -6.18
CA HIS A 76 6.71 5.81 -5.87
C HIS A 76 6.08 6.86 -6.78
N THR A 77 5.76 8.01 -6.20
CA THR A 77 5.22 9.15 -6.93
C THR A 77 6.31 10.11 -7.39
N ILE A 78 5.99 10.98 -8.34
CA ILE A 78 6.90 12.00 -8.85
C ILE A 78 6.69 13.32 -8.10
N MET A 79 7.78 14.00 -7.75
CA MET A 79 7.76 15.36 -7.19
C MET A 79 8.71 16.27 -7.98
N PHE A 80 8.21 17.41 -8.45
CA PHE A 80 9.00 18.49 -9.02
C PHE A 80 8.60 19.82 -8.38
N ALA A 81 9.58 20.67 -8.13
CA ALA A 81 9.35 22.01 -7.59
C ALA A 81 10.18 23.04 -8.36
N ARG A 82 9.57 24.20 -8.64
CA ARG A 82 10.23 25.33 -9.31
C ARG A 82 9.68 26.64 -8.77
N GLY A 83 10.56 27.55 -8.38
CA GLY A 83 10.19 28.86 -7.86
C GLY A 83 11.37 29.54 -7.16
N PRO A 84 11.20 30.80 -6.71
CA PRO A 84 12.27 31.54 -6.02
C PRO A 84 12.70 30.89 -4.71
N SER A 85 11.81 30.13 -4.06
CA SER A 85 12.09 29.41 -2.82
C SER A 85 12.79 28.06 -3.02
N PHE A 86 12.96 27.59 -4.26
CA PHE A 86 13.55 26.29 -4.56
C PHE A 86 14.90 26.43 -5.27
N LYS A 87 15.89 25.64 -4.83
CA LYS A 87 17.20 25.57 -5.50
C LYS A 87 17.04 24.99 -6.89
N GLN A 88 17.66 25.63 -7.88
CA GLN A 88 17.63 25.17 -9.27
C GLN A 88 18.64 24.04 -9.48
N GLY A 89 18.36 23.13 -10.43
CA GLY A 89 19.28 22.05 -10.82
C GLY A 89 19.60 21.05 -9.70
N THR A 90 18.78 20.98 -8.65
CA THR A 90 19.01 20.14 -7.48
C THR A 90 18.13 18.89 -7.54
N VAL A 91 18.72 17.72 -7.29
CA VAL A 91 18.03 16.44 -7.10
C VAL A 91 18.24 16.01 -5.65
N LEU A 92 17.16 15.66 -4.96
CA LEU A 92 17.18 15.21 -3.57
C LEU A 92 16.81 13.73 -3.47
N PRO A 93 17.17 13.03 -2.38
CA PRO A 93 16.66 11.68 -2.10
C PRO A 93 15.13 11.66 -2.01
N SER A 94 14.55 10.46 -2.18
CA SER A 94 13.12 10.24 -1.97
C SER A 94 12.71 10.60 -0.54
N PHE A 95 11.50 11.14 -0.40
CA PHE A 95 10.91 11.49 0.89
C PHE A 95 9.42 11.12 0.89
N MET A 96 8.82 11.01 2.07
CA MET A 96 7.40 10.70 2.21
C MET A 96 6.54 11.90 1.83
N ASN A 97 5.49 11.69 1.03
CA ASN A 97 4.62 12.78 0.56
C ASN A 97 3.95 13.58 1.68
N VAL A 98 3.81 13.03 2.90
CA VAL A 98 3.30 13.75 4.07
C VAL A 98 4.15 14.98 4.43
N GLU A 99 5.45 14.95 4.13
CA GLU A 99 6.36 16.08 4.37
C GLU A 99 6.04 17.29 3.48
N TYR A 100 5.35 17.08 2.37
CA TYR A 100 4.93 18.17 1.48
C TYR A 100 4.09 19.22 2.20
N MET A 101 3.27 18.81 3.19
CA MET A 101 2.42 19.73 3.94
C MET A 101 3.23 20.74 4.76
N ASN A 102 4.45 20.38 5.18
CA ASN A 102 5.35 21.26 5.94
C ASN A 102 5.94 22.40 5.10
N LEU A 103 5.73 22.40 3.77
CA LEU A 103 6.18 23.49 2.88
C LEU A 103 5.22 24.67 2.85
N TRP A 104 3.99 24.51 3.36
CA TRP A 104 2.92 25.50 3.26
C TRP A 104 2.57 26.19 4.59
N THR A 105 3.40 25.96 5.62
CA THR A 105 3.32 26.57 6.94
C THR A 105 4.33 27.70 7.07
#